data_AF-A0A6G1FT34-F1
#
_entry.id   AF-A0A6G1FT34-F1
#
_cell.length_a   1.000
_cell.length_b   1.000
_cell.length_c   1.000
_cell.angle_alpha   90.00
_cell.angle_beta   90.00
_cell.angle_gamma   90.00
#
_symmetry.space_group_name_H-M   'P 1'
#
loop_
_entity.id
_entity.type
_entity.pdbx_description
1 polymer ?
#
loop_
_entity_poly.entity_id
_entity_poly.type
_entity_poly.pdbx_seq_one_letter_code
_entity_poly.pdbx_strand_id
1 'polypeptide(L)'
;MASEDQDQKVTLDPTYDHYDFPVHSATERPGHPGHTTPEQDAQVFQLRSLLEQEGYKDRLDTLTMLRFLRARKFNVEASKKMFIDCENWRQEFKLDDLVVNFDYTEKAQIFQYYPQYYHKTDKDGRPVYIEQLGKIDLAAMYKISTGDRMLKNLIVEYEKMADPRLPACSRKAGHLLETSCTIMDLKGVGLGSASSVYGYLKQASGVSQNYYPERLGKMYIINAPWGFSTIFSFIKGFLDPVTVEKIHVFGGGYQATLLDQVPAENLPKAFGGTCECADGCELSDAGPWHDPQWAKPAWWQVKKTEQEAKKPEDIATEDAAGSASIPAESGEAATVEGAAPAEAKPADAPAAATDTQKAPVA
;
A
#
# COMPACT_ATOMS: atom_id res chain seq x y z
N MET A 1 10.82 44.44 -12.28
CA MET A 1 9.65 43.98 -11.51
C MET A 1 9.99 42.59 -11.06
N ALA A 2 10.44 42.46 -9.80
CA ALA A 2 10.68 41.15 -9.20
C ALA A 2 9.32 40.47 -9.08
N SER A 3 9.17 39.29 -9.70
CA SER A 3 8.01 38.44 -9.48
C SER A 3 8.01 38.06 -8.00
N GLU A 4 6.99 38.52 -7.28
CA GLU A 4 6.72 38.06 -5.93
C GLU A 4 6.51 36.54 -6.00
N ASP A 5 7.47 35.81 -5.44
CA ASP A 5 7.40 34.38 -5.19
C ASP A 5 6.29 34.19 -4.15
N GLN A 6 5.05 34.06 -4.61
CA GLN A 6 3.97 33.62 -3.76
C GLN A 6 4.21 32.14 -3.50
N ASP A 7 4.94 31.83 -2.44
CA ASP A 7 4.94 30.51 -1.81
C ASP A 7 3.47 30.12 -1.60
N GLN A 8 2.91 29.31 -2.53
CA GLN A 8 1.56 28.79 -2.43
C GLN A 8 1.55 27.80 -1.26
N LYS A 9 1.23 28.33 -0.08
CA LYS A 9 1.02 27.53 1.12
C LYS A 9 -0.19 26.63 0.90
N VAL A 10 -0.08 25.37 1.32
CA VAL A 10 -1.21 24.45 1.32
C VAL A 10 -2.35 25.05 2.15
N THR A 11 -3.54 25.18 1.57
CA THR A 11 -4.74 25.63 2.29
C THR A 11 -5.16 24.52 3.26
N LEU A 12 -4.86 24.69 4.54
CA LEU A 12 -5.20 23.73 5.59
C LEU A 12 -6.41 24.20 6.41
N ASP A 13 -7.25 23.25 6.82
CA ASP A 13 -8.38 23.45 7.70
C ASP A 13 -8.09 22.80 9.07
N PRO A 14 -7.98 23.58 10.16
CA PRO A 14 -7.60 23.08 11.48
C PRO A 14 -8.61 22.09 12.09
N THR A 15 -9.81 21.95 11.49
CA THR A 15 -10.78 20.93 11.90
C THR A 15 -10.32 19.53 11.49
N TYR A 16 -9.71 19.41 10.30
CA TYR A 16 -9.38 18.12 9.69
C TYR A 16 -7.87 17.85 9.65
N ASP A 17 -7.07 18.91 9.52
CA ASP A 17 -5.66 18.82 9.15
C ASP A 17 -4.75 18.91 10.38
N HIS A 18 -4.50 17.74 10.99
CA HIS A 18 -3.68 17.59 12.21
C HIS A 18 -2.31 16.98 11.92
N TYR A 19 -1.64 17.47 10.89
CA TYR A 19 -0.34 16.94 10.46
C TYR A 19 0.79 17.42 11.35
N ASP A 20 1.71 16.53 11.66
CA ASP A 20 2.93 16.80 12.43
C ASP A 20 4.20 16.48 11.60
N PHE A 21 4.04 16.53 10.28
CA PHE A 21 5.06 16.38 9.26
C PHE A 21 4.82 17.39 8.13
N PRO A 22 5.82 17.69 7.29
CA PRO A 22 5.65 18.63 6.18
C PRO A 22 4.54 18.21 5.21
N VAL A 23 3.74 19.17 4.77
CA VAL A 23 2.55 18.93 3.92
C VAL A 23 2.69 19.46 2.49
N HIS A 24 3.81 20.09 2.16
CA HIS A 24 4.06 20.65 0.83
C HIS A 24 4.85 19.66 -0.03
N SER A 25 4.39 19.40 -1.26
CA SER A 25 5.05 18.49 -2.19
C SER A 25 6.32 19.11 -2.78
N ALA A 26 7.45 18.39 -2.73
CA ALA A 26 8.71 18.87 -3.31
C ALA A 26 8.68 19.12 -4.82
N THR A 27 7.84 18.39 -5.56
CA THR A 27 7.70 18.59 -7.01
C THR A 27 6.45 19.41 -7.31
N GLU A 28 6.63 20.50 -8.07
CA GLU A 28 5.56 21.32 -8.65
C GLU A 28 4.75 20.51 -9.66
N ARG A 29 3.69 19.86 -9.19
CA ARG A 29 2.76 19.09 -10.02
C ARG A 29 1.34 19.55 -9.74
N PRO A 30 0.56 19.96 -10.77
CA PRO A 30 -0.81 20.43 -10.56
C PRO A 30 -1.64 19.45 -9.72
N GLY A 31 -2.41 20.00 -8.78
CA GLY A 31 -3.28 19.23 -7.91
C GLY A 31 -2.57 18.45 -6.79
N HIS A 32 -1.25 18.64 -6.63
CA HIS A 32 -0.53 18.14 -5.46
C HIS A 32 -0.52 19.19 -4.35
N PRO A 33 -0.37 18.77 -3.08
CA PRO A 33 -0.33 19.68 -1.93
C PRO A 33 0.72 20.79 -2.12
N GLY A 34 0.27 22.04 -2.10
CA GLY A 34 1.11 23.22 -2.31
C GLY A 34 1.20 23.71 -3.76
N HIS A 35 0.54 23.00 -4.67
CA HIS A 35 0.53 23.25 -6.12
C HIS A 35 -0.90 23.12 -6.67
N THR A 36 -1.88 23.56 -5.88
CA THR A 36 -3.30 23.55 -6.23
C THR A 36 -3.73 24.91 -6.78
N THR A 37 -4.70 24.91 -7.69
CA THR A 37 -5.39 26.14 -8.10
C THR A 37 -6.53 26.47 -7.12
N PRO A 38 -7.03 27.71 -7.07
CA PRO A 38 -8.21 28.05 -6.26
C PRO A 38 -9.43 27.16 -6.57
N GLU A 39 -9.60 26.73 -7.82
CA GLU A 39 -10.66 25.80 -8.22
C GLU A 39 -10.45 24.42 -7.59
N GLN A 40 -9.21 23.93 -7.55
CA GLN A 40 -8.88 22.65 -6.93
C GLN A 40 -9.07 22.69 -5.41
N ASP A 41 -8.72 23.81 -4.76
CA ASP A 41 -8.99 24.03 -3.34
C ASP A 41 -10.50 24.04 -3.06
N ALA A 42 -11.30 24.67 -3.92
CA ALA A 42 -12.76 24.64 -3.82
C ALA A 42 -13.32 23.21 -4.00
N GLN A 43 -12.72 22.39 -4.87
CA GLN A 43 -13.09 20.99 -5.05
C GLN A 43 -12.76 20.11 -3.84
N VAL A 44 -11.66 20.40 -3.12
CA VAL A 44 -11.35 19.75 -1.83
C VAL A 44 -12.46 20.05 -0.83
N PHE A 45 -12.84 21.32 -0.68
CA PHE A 45 -13.93 21.71 0.20
C PHE A 45 -15.25 21.06 -0.19
N GLN A 46 -15.61 21.10 -1.48
CA GLN A 46 -16.85 20.50 -1.98
C GLN A 46 -16.92 19.00 -1.71
N LEU A 47 -15.85 18.25 -2.04
CA LEU A 47 -15.79 16.81 -1.78
C LEU A 47 -15.96 16.52 -0.29
N ARG A 48 -15.24 17.25 0.56
CA ARG A 48 -15.33 17.10 2.01
C ARG A 48 -16.75 17.32 2.52
N SER A 49 -17.38 18.43 2.16
CA SER A 49 -18.75 18.74 2.59
C SER A 49 -19.77 17.70 2.12
N LEU A 50 -19.61 17.16 0.91
CA LEU A 50 -20.48 16.09 0.43
C LEU A 50 -20.31 14.80 1.23
N LEU A 51 -19.10 14.46 1.68
CA LEU A 51 -18.83 13.29 2.50
C LEU A 51 -19.36 13.45 3.92
N GLU A 52 -19.24 14.65 4.50
CA GLU A 52 -19.85 14.96 5.80
C GLU A 52 -21.37 14.83 5.78
N GLN A 53 -22.03 15.26 4.69
CA GLN A 53 -23.47 15.12 4.52
C GLN A 53 -23.92 13.65 4.44
N GLU A 54 -23.06 12.76 3.95
CA GLU A 54 -23.28 11.31 3.98
C GLU A 54 -22.94 10.68 5.35
N GLY A 55 -22.44 11.48 6.31
CA GLY A 55 -22.17 11.07 7.67
C GLY A 55 -20.74 10.59 7.95
N TYR A 56 -19.83 10.68 6.98
CA TYR A 56 -18.41 10.36 7.19
C TYR A 56 -17.72 11.43 8.04
N LYS A 57 -16.79 11.00 8.90
CA LYS A 57 -16.07 11.88 9.83
C LYS A 57 -14.55 11.67 9.81
N ASP A 58 -14.13 10.46 9.47
CA ASP A 58 -12.72 10.08 9.44
C ASP A 58 -12.11 10.33 8.06
N ARG A 59 -10.79 10.55 8.02
CA ARG A 59 -9.99 10.63 6.77
C ARG A 59 -10.47 11.70 5.77
N LEU A 60 -11.07 12.77 6.29
CA LEU A 60 -11.51 13.96 5.52
C LEU A 60 -10.41 15.05 5.40
N ASP A 61 -9.20 14.70 5.81
CA ASP A 61 -8.02 15.56 5.78
C ASP A 61 -7.64 15.93 4.32
N THR A 62 -7.07 17.12 4.14
CA THR A 62 -6.78 17.73 2.83
C THR A 62 -5.91 16.84 1.96
N LEU A 63 -4.86 16.22 2.51
CA LEU A 63 -3.98 15.31 1.77
C LEU A 63 -4.72 14.07 1.27
N THR A 64 -5.62 13.49 2.09
CA THR A 64 -6.48 12.40 1.65
C THR A 64 -7.43 12.82 0.54
N MET A 65 -8.14 13.95 0.70
CA MET A 65 -9.05 14.46 -0.33
C MET A 65 -8.34 14.68 -1.67
N LEU A 66 -7.15 15.29 -1.64
CA LEU A 66 -6.36 15.52 -2.86
C LEU A 66 -5.97 14.23 -3.56
N ARG A 67 -5.62 13.15 -2.84
CA ARG A 67 -5.33 11.84 -3.46
C ARG A 67 -6.54 11.27 -4.19
N PHE A 68 -7.72 11.32 -3.58
CA PHE A 68 -8.96 10.84 -4.21
C PHE A 68 -9.34 11.70 -5.42
N LEU A 69 -9.23 13.03 -5.31
CA LEU A 69 -9.47 13.95 -6.41
C LEU A 69 -8.52 13.70 -7.58
N ARG A 70 -7.21 13.60 -7.34
CA ARG A 70 -6.22 13.29 -8.39
C ARG A 70 -6.53 11.96 -9.10
N ALA A 71 -6.86 10.92 -8.34
CA ALA A 71 -7.21 9.61 -8.89
C ALA A 71 -8.46 9.62 -9.80
N ARG A 72 -9.29 10.66 -9.72
CA ARG A 72 -10.48 10.86 -10.57
C ARG A 72 -10.41 12.16 -11.36
N LYS A 73 -9.21 12.67 -11.63
CA LYS A 73 -8.96 13.88 -12.46
C LYS A 73 -9.78 15.09 -11.98
N PHE A 74 -9.86 15.26 -10.66
CA PHE A 74 -10.65 16.29 -9.98
C PHE A 74 -12.16 16.25 -10.26
N ASN A 75 -12.70 15.12 -10.72
CA ASN A 75 -14.14 14.92 -10.77
C ASN A 75 -14.67 14.62 -9.36
N VAL A 76 -15.39 15.59 -8.77
CA VAL A 76 -15.85 15.52 -7.37
C VAL A 76 -16.80 14.34 -7.13
N GLU A 77 -17.79 14.11 -7.99
CA GLU A 77 -18.75 13.01 -7.82
C GLU A 77 -18.09 11.63 -7.94
N ALA A 78 -17.19 11.45 -8.91
CA ALA A 78 -16.43 10.21 -9.04
C ALA A 78 -15.47 9.99 -7.86
N SER A 79 -14.91 11.07 -7.30
CA SER A 79 -14.06 11.02 -6.11
C SER A 79 -14.87 10.66 -4.86
N LYS A 80 -16.07 11.26 -4.70
CA LYS A 80 -17.03 10.92 -3.64
C LYS A 80 -17.36 9.43 -3.68
N LYS A 81 -17.74 8.91 -4.86
CA LYS A 81 -18.03 7.49 -5.02
C LYS A 81 -16.84 6.61 -4.63
N MET A 82 -15.64 6.94 -5.11
CA MET A 82 -14.43 6.17 -4.79
C MET A 82 -14.11 6.18 -3.28
N PHE A 83 -14.29 7.32 -2.62
CA PHE A 83 -14.11 7.44 -1.18
C PHE A 83 -15.12 6.59 -0.41
N ILE A 84 -16.40 6.67 -0.76
CA ILE A 84 -17.47 5.87 -0.15
C ILE A 84 -17.20 4.37 -0.32
N ASP A 85 -16.85 3.93 -1.54
CA ASP A 85 -16.51 2.53 -1.80
C ASP A 85 -15.31 2.07 -0.96
N CYS A 86 -14.32 2.95 -0.75
CA CYS A 86 -13.16 2.67 0.09
C CYS A 86 -13.56 2.57 1.56
N GLU A 87 -14.31 3.52 2.10
CA GLU A 87 -14.74 3.50 3.50
C GLU A 87 -15.64 2.29 3.81
N ASN A 88 -16.55 1.95 2.92
CA ASN A 88 -17.39 0.76 3.07
C ASN A 88 -16.51 -0.51 3.10
N TRP A 89 -15.56 -0.62 2.18
CA TRP A 89 -14.59 -1.73 2.18
C TRP A 89 -13.77 -1.79 3.48
N ARG A 90 -13.27 -0.64 3.99
CA ARG A 90 -12.54 -0.59 5.26
C ARG A 90 -13.38 -1.10 6.42
N GLN A 91 -14.65 -0.73 6.47
CA GLN A 91 -15.58 -1.16 7.51
C GLN A 91 -15.90 -2.66 7.40
N GLU A 92 -16.26 -3.14 6.21
CA GLU A 92 -16.57 -4.54 5.95
C GLU A 92 -15.37 -5.46 6.25
N PHE A 93 -14.17 -5.04 5.83
CA PHE A 93 -12.92 -5.75 6.07
C PHE A 93 -12.42 -5.63 7.51
N LYS A 94 -13.06 -4.77 8.33
CA LYS A 94 -12.65 -4.42 9.70
C LYS A 94 -11.19 -3.98 9.76
N LEU A 95 -10.78 -3.16 8.80
CA LEU A 95 -9.37 -2.84 8.59
C LEU A 95 -8.74 -2.16 9.80
N ASP A 96 -9.43 -1.22 10.44
CA ASP A 96 -8.87 -0.50 11.58
C ASP A 96 -8.58 -1.43 12.78
N ASP A 97 -9.36 -2.49 12.98
CA ASP A 97 -9.10 -3.54 13.97
C ASP A 97 -7.97 -4.48 13.51
N LEU A 98 -8.00 -4.87 12.22
CA LEU A 98 -6.98 -5.71 11.62
C LEU A 98 -5.58 -5.10 11.78
N VAL A 99 -5.38 -3.81 11.52
CA VAL A 99 -4.05 -3.17 11.63
C VAL A 99 -3.51 -3.24 13.05
N VAL A 100 -4.38 -3.12 14.05
CA VAL A 100 -4.01 -3.16 15.48
C VAL A 100 -3.68 -4.59 15.93
N ASN A 101 -4.50 -5.56 15.50
CA ASN A 101 -4.54 -6.90 16.09
C ASN A 101 -3.99 -8.02 15.20
N PHE A 102 -3.68 -7.76 13.93
CA PHE A 102 -3.19 -8.78 13.01
C PHE A 102 -1.77 -9.22 13.36
N ASP A 103 -1.65 -10.49 13.77
CA ASP A 103 -0.38 -11.19 13.93
C ASP A 103 -0.15 -12.13 12.76
N TYR A 104 0.93 -11.87 12.01
CA TYR A 104 1.35 -12.68 10.87
C TYR A 104 2.49 -13.61 11.30
N THR A 105 2.15 -14.55 12.20
CA THR A 105 3.09 -15.48 12.84
C THR A 105 3.94 -16.29 11.87
N GLU A 106 3.41 -16.58 10.69
CA GLU A 106 4.06 -17.36 9.64
C GLU A 106 4.91 -16.52 8.67
N LYS A 107 5.05 -15.20 8.92
CA LYS A 107 5.78 -14.26 8.05
C LYS A 107 7.15 -14.80 7.66
N ALA A 108 7.93 -15.30 8.63
CA ALA A 108 9.28 -15.83 8.38
C ALA A 108 9.29 -17.07 7.46
N GLN A 109 8.27 -17.93 7.54
CA GLN A 109 8.15 -19.12 6.69
C GLN A 109 7.70 -18.74 5.27
N ILE A 110 6.72 -17.84 5.16
CA ILE A 110 6.24 -17.31 3.87
C ILE A 110 7.35 -16.53 3.16
N PHE A 111 8.17 -15.79 3.92
CA PHE A 111 9.28 -15.01 3.38
C PHE A 111 10.28 -15.82 2.55
N GLN A 112 10.44 -17.11 2.84
CA GLN A 112 11.32 -18.00 2.06
C GLN A 112 10.86 -18.16 0.62
N TYR A 113 9.55 -18.10 0.39
CA TYR A 113 8.91 -18.26 -0.93
C TYR A 113 8.50 -16.93 -1.54
N TYR A 114 8.15 -15.94 -0.71
CA TYR A 114 7.72 -14.63 -1.20
C TYR A 114 8.29 -13.50 -0.35
N PRO A 115 9.55 -13.13 -0.58
CA PRO A 115 10.16 -11.98 0.08
C PRO A 115 9.45 -10.68 -0.31
N GLN A 116 8.88 -10.01 0.69
CA GLN A 116 8.23 -8.71 0.62
C GLN A 116 8.68 -7.87 1.80
N TYR A 117 9.33 -6.74 1.57
CA TYR A 117 9.87 -5.92 2.65
C TYR A 117 10.10 -4.47 2.26
N TYR A 118 10.00 -3.58 3.24
CA TYR A 118 10.49 -2.21 3.12
C TYR A 118 11.95 -2.14 3.55
N HIS A 119 12.72 -1.29 2.86
CA HIS A 119 14.12 -1.08 3.20
C HIS A 119 14.59 0.31 2.81
N LYS A 120 14.76 1.18 3.81
CA LYS A 120 15.29 2.53 3.72
C LYS A 120 14.52 3.38 2.70
N THR A 121 15.19 4.33 2.06
CA THR A 121 14.56 5.31 1.16
C THR A 121 15.31 5.48 -0.15
N ASP A 122 14.58 5.91 -1.18
CA ASP A 122 15.15 6.38 -2.44
C ASP A 122 15.75 7.80 -2.27
N LYS A 123 16.34 8.35 -3.35
CA LYS A 123 16.95 9.69 -3.36
C LYS A 123 15.93 10.82 -3.23
N ASP A 124 14.67 10.55 -3.52
CA ASP A 124 13.55 11.48 -3.32
C ASP A 124 12.96 11.34 -1.90
N GLY A 125 13.51 10.45 -1.07
CA GLY A 125 13.09 10.19 0.31
C GLY A 125 11.96 9.16 0.47
N ARG A 126 11.42 8.60 -0.61
CA ARG A 126 10.31 7.63 -0.55
C ARG A 126 10.75 6.33 0.11
N PRO A 127 9.91 5.68 0.93
CA PRO A 127 10.19 4.33 1.42
C PRO A 127 10.33 3.37 0.23
N VAL A 128 11.43 2.60 0.20
CA VAL A 128 11.66 1.60 -0.85
C VAL A 128 11.01 0.28 -0.43
N TYR A 129 10.08 -0.20 -1.25
CA TYR A 129 9.44 -1.50 -1.11
C TYR A 129 10.09 -2.48 -2.10
N ILE A 130 10.47 -3.67 -1.64
CA ILE A 130 11.13 -4.69 -2.46
C ILE A 130 10.32 -5.97 -2.41
N GLU A 131 10.07 -6.55 -3.58
CA GLU A 131 9.34 -7.79 -3.74
C GLU A 131 10.02 -8.73 -4.74
N GLN A 132 10.15 -10.01 -4.40
CA GLN A 132 10.80 -11.03 -5.25
C GLN A 132 9.80 -12.08 -5.72
N LEU A 133 9.22 -11.88 -6.91
CA LEU A 133 8.19 -12.75 -7.47
C LEU A 133 8.73 -14.09 -7.96
N GLY A 134 9.99 -14.15 -8.38
CA GLY A 134 10.56 -15.38 -8.95
C GLY A 134 10.83 -16.50 -7.94
N LYS A 135 10.63 -16.24 -6.64
CA LYS A 135 10.70 -17.25 -5.59
C LYS A 135 9.34 -17.86 -5.25
N ILE A 136 8.24 -17.31 -5.78
CA ILE A 136 6.89 -17.72 -5.39
C ILE A 136 6.67 -19.19 -5.71
N ASP A 137 6.33 -19.94 -4.66
CA ASP A 137 5.76 -21.28 -4.72
C ASP A 137 4.43 -21.26 -3.97
N LEU A 138 3.34 -21.00 -4.70
CA LEU A 138 1.99 -20.95 -4.10
C LEU A 138 1.60 -22.29 -3.45
N ALA A 139 2.07 -23.42 -3.98
CA ALA A 139 1.74 -24.72 -3.42
C ALA A 139 2.42 -24.94 -2.06
N ALA A 140 3.65 -24.45 -1.89
CA ALA A 140 4.32 -24.43 -0.59
C ALA A 140 3.69 -23.40 0.36
N MET A 141 3.40 -22.20 -0.13
CA MET A 141 2.80 -21.13 0.67
C MET A 141 1.41 -21.50 1.18
N TYR A 142 0.57 -22.16 0.39
CA TYR A 142 -0.76 -22.61 0.83
C TYR A 142 -0.74 -23.77 1.83
N LYS A 143 0.42 -24.40 2.06
CA LYS A 143 0.61 -25.33 3.19
C LYS A 143 0.93 -24.60 4.50
N ILE A 144 1.28 -23.32 4.44
CA ILE A 144 1.75 -22.50 5.56
C ILE A 144 0.70 -21.44 5.94
N SER A 145 0.12 -20.76 4.95
CA SER A 145 -0.81 -19.64 5.08
C SER A 145 -2.01 -19.83 4.15
N THR A 146 -3.02 -18.98 4.30
CA THR A 146 -4.11 -18.84 3.33
C THR A 146 -3.90 -17.61 2.45
N GLY A 147 -4.55 -17.58 1.28
CA GLY A 147 -4.55 -16.40 0.41
C GLY A 147 -5.15 -15.16 1.09
N ASP A 148 -6.19 -15.36 1.92
CA ASP A 148 -6.78 -14.30 2.75
C ASP A 148 -5.75 -13.70 3.73
N ARG A 149 -4.98 -14.54 4.45
CA ARG A 149 -3.96 -14.05 5.37
C ARG A 149 -2.82 -13.33 4.66
N MET A 150 -2.40 -13.81 3.49
CA MET A 150 -1.42 -13.11 2.65
C MET A 150 -1.93 -11.75 2.17
N LEU A 151 -3.20 -11.66 1.77
CA LEU A 151 -3.82 -10.40 1.36
C LEU A 151 -3.95 -9.43 2.54
N LYS A 152 -4.33 -9.92 3.72
CA LYS A 152 -4.35 -9.15 4.97
C LYS A 152 -2.97 -8.60 5.31
N ASN A 153 -1.91 -9.39 5.17
CA ASN A 153 -0.54 -8.92 5.35
C ASN A 153 -0.19 -7.76 4.41
N LEU A 154 -0.52 -7.88 3.11
CA LEU A 154 -0.30 -6.81 2.14
C LEU A 154 -1.04 -5.51 2.55
N ILE A 155 -2.31 -5.65 2.94
CA ILE A 155 -3.15 -4.51 3.35
C ILE A 155 -2.57 -3.84 4.62
N VAL A 156 -2.16 -4.63 5.61
CA VAL A 156 -1.52 -4.12 6.83
C VAL A 156 -0.19 -3.42 6.51
N GLU A 157 0.61 -3.92 5.57
CA GLU A 157 1.82 -3.23 5.12
C GLU A 157 1.52 -1.92 4.39
N TYR A 158 0.39 -1.80 3.68
CA TYR A 158 -0.08 -0.52 3.13
C TYR A 158 -0.47 0.49 4.21
N GLU A 159 -1.16 0.04 5.27
CA GLU A 159 -1.50 0.90 6.41
C GLU A 159 -0.23 1.35 7.14
N LYS A 160 0.74 0.44 7.33
CA LYS A 160 2.06 0.79 7.91
C LYS A 160 2.87 1.70 7.02
N MET A 161 2.77 1.54 5.69
CA MET A 161 3.36 2.49 4.75
C MET A 161 2.74 3.88 4.92
N ALA A 162 1.41 3.97 5.01
CA ALA A 162 0.71 5.22 5.23
C ALA A 162 1.05 5.87 6.58
N ASP A 163 1.18 5.08 7.65
CA ASP A 163 1.58 5.51 8.99
C ASP A 163 2.25 4.34 9.76
N PRO A 164 3.55 4.41 10.12
CA PRO A 164 4.36 5.62 10.25
C PRO A 164 5.36 5.91 9.12
N ARG A 165 5.48 5.06 8.09
CA ARG A 165 6.60 5.18 7.13
C ARG A 165 6.61 6.51 6.39
N LEU A 166 5.52 6.88 5.72
CA LEU A 166 5.44 8.12 4.95
C LEU A 166 5.57 9.39 5.83
N PRO A 167 4.91 9.50 7.00
CA PRO A 167 5.14 10.60 7.94
C PRO A 167 6.60 10.73 8.36
N ALA A 168 7.25 9.64 8.77
CA ALA A 168 8.65 9.67 9.19
C ALA A 168 9.59 10.05 8.03
N CYS A 169 9.34 9.52 6.83
CA CYS A 169 10.09 9.91 5.64
C CYS A 169 9.89 11.40 5.32
N SER A 170 8.67 11.92 5.44
CA SER A 170 8.37 13.34 5.20
C SER A 170 9.12 14.26 6.18
N ARG A 171 9.16 13.89 7.47
CA ARG A 171 9.93 14.64 8.48
C ARG A 171 11.43 14.66 8.14
N LYS A 172 11.99 13.51 7.75
CA LYS A 172 13.41 13.40 7.38
C LYS A 172 13.75 14.16 6.10
N ALA A 173 12.88 14.11 5.09
CA ALA A 173 13.10 14.76 3.80
C ALA A 173 12.86 16.28 3.84
N GLY A 174 12.10 16.78 4.84
CA GLY A 174 11.76 18.19 4.96
C GLY A 174 10.61 18.65 4.04
N HIS A 175 9.98 17.71 3.33
CA HIS A 175 8.83 17.94 2.47
C HIS A 175 7.88 16.73 2.50
N LEU A 176 6.68 16.88 1.97
CA LEU A 176 5.68 15.82 1.96
C LEU A 176 6.12 14.65 1.08
N LEU A 177 5.92 13.44 1.59
CA LEU A 177 5.98 12.20 0.84
C LEU A 177 4.66 11.44 0.97
N GLU A 178 3.99 11.25 -0.16
CA GLU A 178 2.72 10.51 -0.24
C GLU A 178 2.87 9.11 -0.84
N THR A 179 4.04 8.79 -1.38
CA THR A 179 4.27 7.65 -2.29
C THR A 179 5.48 6.80 -1.93
N SER A 180 5.47 5.53 -2.35
CA SER A 180 6.60 4.60 -2.26
C SER A 180 7.37 4.45 -3.58
N CYS A 181 8.59 3.91 -3.47
CA CYS A 181 9.38 3.43 -4.60
C CYS A 181 9.44 1.90 -4.56
N THR A 182 8.87 1.22 -5.54
CA THR A 182 8.80 -0.26 -5.57
C THR A 182 9.88 -0.84 -6.48
N ILE A 183 10.59 -1.85 -6.01
CA ILE A 183 11.48 -2.70 -6.81
C ILE A 183 10.87 -4.11 -6.85
N MET A 184 10.53 -4.58 -8.03
CA MET A 184 9.94 -5.88 -8.28
C MET A 184 10.93 -6.75 -9.05
N ASP A 185 11.45 -7.78 -8.39
CA ASP A 185 12.41 -8.71 -8.98
C ASP A 185 11.70 -9.93 -9.59
N LEU A 186 11.87 -10.11 -10.89
CA LEU A 186 11.31 -11.23 -11.67
C LEU A 186 12.31 -12.36 -11.90
N LYS A 187 13.49 -12.33 -11.28
CA LYS A 187 14.49 -13.40 -11.44
C LYS A 187 13.92 -14.75 -11.01
N GLY A 188 13.74 -15.65 -11.97
CA GLY A 188 13.15 -16.98 -11.75
C GLY A 188 11.68 -17.10 -12.15
N VAL A 189 11.02 -16.00 -12.54
CA VAL A 189 9.67 -16.04 -13.10
C VAL A 189 9.72 -16.63 -14.52
N GLY A 190 8.97 -17.72 -14.73
CA GLY A 190 8.75 -18.33 -16.03
C GLY A 190 7.30 -18.17 -16.49
N LEU A 191 7.03 -18.41 -17.78
CA LEU A 191 5.67 -18.31 -18.35
C LEU A 191 4.66 -19.24 -17.64
N GLY A 192 5.12 -20.40 -17.13
CA GLY A 192 4.28 -21.36 -16.40
C GLY A 192 3.90 -20.94 -14.98
N SER A 193 4.73 -20.17 -14.28
CA SER A 193 4.41 -19.67 -12.94
C SER A 193 3.60 -18.37 -12.97
N ALA A 194 3.72 -17.57 -14.03
CA ALA A 194 2.97 -16.33 -14.21
C ALA A 194 1.44 -16.50 -14.16
N SER A 195 0.91 -17.57 -14.75
CA SER A 195 -0.54 -17.87 -14.70
C SER A 195 -1.00 -18.26 -13.30
N SER A 196 -0.18 -19.00 -12.54
CA SER A 196 -0.50 -19.44 -11.19
C SER A 196 -0.61 -18.27 -10.20
N VAL A 197 0.23 -17.23 -10.35
CA VAL A 197 0.23 -16.05 -9.48
C VAL A 197 -0.71 -14.94 -9.93
N TYR A 198 -1.25 -15.02 -11.15
CA TYR A 198 -2.08 -13.98 -11.75
C TYR A 198 -3.28 -13.60 -10.89
N GLY A 199 -3.97 -14.58 -10.29
CA GLY A 199 -5.13 -14.34 -9.44
C GLY A 199 -4.79 -13.49 -8.21
N TYR A 200 -3.70 -13.83 -7.52
CA TYR A 200 -3.21 -13.09 -6.36
C TYR A 200 -2.77 -11.67 -6.74
N LEU A 201 -1.99 -11.53 -7.82
CA LEU A 201 -1.53 -10.22 -8.31
C LEU A 201 -2.69 -9.32 -8.72
N LYS A 202 -3.73 -9.88 -9.36
CA LYS A 202 -4.95 -9.14 -9.73
C LYS A 202 -5.70 -8.64 -8.50
N GLN A 203 -5.82 -9.46 -7.45
CA GLN A 203 -6.44 -9.06 -6.18
C GLN A 203 -5.64 -7.95 -5.50
N ALA A 204 -4.33 -8.13 -5.36
CA ALA A 204 -3.43 -7.13 -4.77
C ALA A 204 -3.48 -5.79 -5.53
N SER A 205 -3.46 -5.84 -6.85
CA SER A 205 -3.59 -4.67 -7.72
C SER A 205 -4.95 -3.97 -7.55
N GLY A 206 -6.04 -4.76 -7.43
CA GLY A 206 -7.38 -4.23 -7.17
C GLY A 206 -7.47 -3.46 -5.85
N VAL A 207 -6.89 -4.01 -4.77
CA VAL A 207 -6.82 -3.30 -3.47
C VAL A 207 -6.04 -1.99 -3.62
N SER A 208 -4.88 -2.06 -4.25
CA SER A 208 -3.98 -0.91 -4.41
C SER A 208 -4.64 0.25 -5.15
N GLN A 209 -5.30 -0.03 -6.28
CA GLN A 209 -5.91 1.02 -7.11
C GLN A 209 -7.23 1.57 -6.57
N ASN A 210 -8.04 0.72 -5.94
CA ASN A 210 -9.37 1.12 -5.48
C ASN A 210 -9.34 1.79 -4.10
N TYR A 211 -8.42 1.37 -3.22
CA TYR A 211 -8.43 1.77 -1.82
C TYR A 211 -7.18 2.57 -1.40
N TYR A 212 -6.10 2.49 -2.18
CA TYR A 212 -4.85 3.23 -1.93
C TYR A 212 -4.46 4.12 -3.14
N PRO A 213 -5.36 5.03 -3.58
CA PRO A 213 -5.07 5.90 -4.71
C PRO A 213 -3.81 6.74 -4.48
N GLU A 214 -3.07 6.97 -5.56
CA GLU A 214 -1.93 7.89 -5.58
C GLU A 214 -0.81 7.53 -4.59
N ARG A 215 -0.65 6.23 -4.26
CA ARG A 215 0.41 5.73 -3.37
C ARG A 215 1.66 5.21 -4.09
N LEU A 216 1.59 4.89 -5.38
CA LEU A 216 2.76 4.51 -6.16
C LEU A 216 3.47 5.74 -6.70
N GLY A 217 4.77 5.88 -6.39
CA GLY A 217 5.63 6.95 -6.89
C GLY A 217 6.45 6.50 -8.09
N LYS A 218 7.25 5.45 -7.90
CA LYS A 218 8.05 4.80 -8.96
C LYS A 218 7.99 3.29 -8.81
N MET A 219 8.05 2.56 -9.93
CA MET A 219 8.16 1.10 -9.93
C MET A 219 9.26 0.66 -10.88
N TYR A 220 10.19 -0.15 -10.39
CA TYR A 220 11.27 -0.76 -11.17
C TYR A 220 11.06 -2.26 -11.21
N ILE A 221 10.76 -2.79 -12.39
CA ILE A 221 10.69 -4.22 -12.65
C ILE A 221 12.04 -4.66 -13.20
N ILE A 222 12.75 -5.53 -12.49
CA ILE A 222 14.11 -5.98 -12.81
C ILE A 222 14.15 -7.48 -13.09
N ASN A 223 15.22 -7.96 -13.75
CA ASN A 223 15.36 -9.35 -14.16
C ASN A 223 14.17 -9.84 -15.01
N ALA A 224 13.56 -8.95 -15.77
CA ALA A 224 12.42 -9.27 -16.63
C ALA A 224 12.84 -10.30 -17.70
N PRO A 225 12.14 -11.45 -17.83
CA PRO A 225 12.53 -12.50 -18.78
C PRO A 225 12.41 -12.01 -20.23
N TRP A 226 13.17 -12.63 -21.14
CA TRP A 226 13.04 -12.42 -22.58
C TRP A 226 11.65 -12.90 -23.01
N GLY A 227 10.72 -11.97 -23.27
CA GLY A 227 9.28 -12.23 -23.44
C GLY A 227 8.37 -11.55 -22.41
N PHE A 228 8.94 -10.80 -21.46
CA PHE A 228 8.16 -10.07 -20.44
C PHE A 228 7.19 -9.04 -21.04
N SER A 229 7.46 -8.49 -22.22
CA SER A 229 6.50 -7.60 -22.91
C SER A 229 5.12 -8.25 -23.10
N THR A 230 5.06 -9.58 -23.28
CA THR A 230 3.81 -10.35 -23.36
C THR A 230 3.15 -10.45 -21.99
N ILE A 231 3.91 -10.79 -20.93
CA ILE A 231 3.41 -10.85 -19.55
C ILE A 231 2.89 -9.47 -19.10
N PHE A 232 3.66 -8.42 -19.39
CA PHE A 232 3.33 -7.04 -19.05
C PHE A 232 2.08 -6.54 -19.79
N SER A 233 1.84 -7.00 -21.02
CA SER A 233 0.60 -6.69 -21.75
C SER A 233 -0.64 -7.24 -21.04
N PHE A 234 -0.56 -8.43 -20.42
CA PHE A 234 -1.63 -8.94 -19.56
C PHE A 234 -1.79 -8.12 -18.27
N ILE A 235 -0.68 -7.63 -17.70
CA ILE A 235 -0.66 -6.84 -16.47
C ILE A 235 -1.22 -5.41 -16.69
N LYS A 236 -0.91 -4.78 -17.82
CA LYS A 236 -1.42 -3.44 -18.17
C LYS A 236 -2.93 -3.36 -18.21
N GLY A 237 -3.63 -4.44 -18.57
CA GLY A 237 -5.09 -4.44 -18.69
C GLY A 237 -5.84 -4.13 -17.40
N PHE A 238 -5.17 -4.24 -16.25
CA PHE A 238 -5.75 -3.92 -14.95
C PHE A 238 -5.12 -2.71 -14.27
N LEU A 239 -4.13 -2.04 -14.86
CA LEU A 239 -3.49 -0.87 -14.28
C LEU A 239 -3.98 0.40 -14.97
N ASP A 240 -4.26 1.45 -14.21
CA ASP A 240 -4.56 2.74 -14.80
C ASP A 240 -3.35 3.32 -15.56
N PRO A 241 -3.55 4.17 -16.59
CA PRO A 241 -2.46 4.71 -17.41
C PRO A 241 -1.39 5.48 -16.62
N VAL A 242 -1.77 6.20 -15.56
CA VAL A 242 -0.82 6.97 -14.74
C VAL A 242 0.08 6.03 -13.95
N THR A 243 -0.45 4.89 -13.50
CA THR A 243 0.37 3.83 -12.91
C THR A 243 1.34 3.23 -13.93
N VAL A 244 0.91 2.98 -15.17
CA VAL A 244 1.78 2.42 -16.23
C VAL A 244 2.96 3.35 -16.55
N GLU A 245 2.76 4.67 -16.54
CA GLU A 245 3.81 5.67 -16.76
C GLU A 245 4.92 5.65 -15.69
N LYS A 246 4.62 5.17 -14.48
CA LYS A 246 5.57 5.06 -13.36
C LYS A 246 6.40 3.77 -13.40
N ILE A 247 6.13 2.85 -14.34
CA ILE A 247 6.76 1.54 -14.42
C ILE A 247 7.94 1.56 -15.38
N HIS A 248 9.12 1.22 -14.86
CA HIS A 248 10.36 1.07 -15.60
C HIS A 248 10.77 -0.40 -15.61
N VAL A 249 10.96 -0.98 -16.80
CA VAL A 249 11.19 -2.42 -16.97
C VAL A 249 12.59 -2.69 -17.50
N PHE A 250 13.32 -3.59 -16.84
CA PHE A 250 14.68 -3.96 -17.18
C PHE A 250 14.87 -5.48 -17.17
N GLY A 251 15.48 -6.01 -18.23
CA GLY A 251 15.95 -7.39 -18.28
C GLY A 251 17.23 -7.56 -17.45
N GLY A 252 18.37 -7.09 -17.97
CA GLY A 252 19.64 -7.01 -17.25
C GLY A 252 20.17 -5.58 -17.16
N GLY A 253 21.32 -5.38 -16.50
CA GLY A 253 22.00 -4.08 -16.42
C GLY A 253 21.23 -2.99 -15.66
N TYR A 254 20.24 -3.38 -14.84
CA TYR A 254 19.37 -2.47 -14.10
C TYR A 254 20.10 -1.74 -12.95
N GLN A 255 21.27 -2.21 -12.53
CA GLN A 255 21.96 -1.73 -11.33
C GLN A 255 22.27 -0.24 -11.41
N ALA A 256 22.76 0.25 -12.56
CA ALA A 256 23.03 1.67 -12.75
C ALA A 256 21.75 2.51 -12.58
N THR A 257 20.65 2.09 -13.20
CA THR A 257 19.36 2.77 -13.08
C THR A 257 18.79 2.73 -11.65
N LEU A 258 18.95 1.61 -10.93
CA LEU A 258 18.56 1.54 -9.53
C LEU A 258 19.41 2.48 -8.68
N LEU A 259 20.72 2.57 -8.93
CA LEU A 259 21.62 3.49 -8.23
C LEU A 259 21.39 4.95 -8.60
N ASP A 260 20.82 5.23 -9.77
CA ASP A 260 20.35 6.58 -10.12
C ASP A 260 19.17 7.01 -9.24
N GLN A 261 18.32 6.07 -8.80
CA GLN A 261 17.15 6.37 -7.97
C GLN A 261 17.36 6.14 -6.47
N VAL A 262 18.07 5.09 -6.08
CA VAL A 262 18.26 4.68 -4.68
C VAL A 262 19.73 4.87 -4.32
N PRO A 263 20.07 5.57 -3.22
CA PRO A 263 21.45 5.69 -2.76
C PRO A 263 22.09 4.32 -2.61
N ALA A 264 23.37 4.19 -2.96
CA ALA A 264 24.07 2.90 -2.93
C ALA A 264 24.06 2.29 -1.52
N GLU A 265 24.19 3.11 -0.48
CA GLU A 265 24.14 2.76 0.93
C GLU A 265 22.74 2.37 1.42
N ASN A 266 21.70 2.68 0.63
CA ASN A 266 20.32 2.31 0.90
C ASN A 266 19.85 1.10 0.10
N LEU A 267 20.52 0.78 -1.01
CA LEU A 267 20.18 -0.36 -1.85
C LEU A 267 20.90 -1.63 -1.35
N PRO A 268 20.22 -2.77 -1.17
CA PRO A 268 20.87 -4.03 -0.80
C PRO A 268 21.92 -4.47 -1.83
N LYS A 269 23.00 -5.11 -1.37
CA LYS A 269 24.06 -5.67 -2.26
C LYS A 269 23.50 -6.57 -3.36
N ALA A 270 22.44 -7.34 -3.06
CA ALA A 270 21.77 -8.23 -4.03
C ALA A 270 21.23 -7.49 -5.27
N PHE A 271 20.98 -6.18 -5.19
CA PHE A 271 20.46 -5.35 -6.27
C PHE A 271 21.49 -4.35 -6.83
N GLY A 272 22.76 -4.50 -6.45
CA GLY A 272 23.86 -3.65 -6.92
C GLY A 272 24.22 -2.47 -6.03
N GLY A 273 23.65 -2.39 -4.83
CA GLY A 273 24.06 -1.41 -3.82
C GLY A 273 25.18 -1.88 -2.91
N THR A 274 25.32 -1.23 -1.77
CA THR A 274 26.34 -1.46 -0.75
C THR A 274 25.76 -1.76 0.62
N CYS A 275 24.43 -1.64 0.79
CA CYS A 275 23.78 -1.86 2.07
C CYS A 275 23.86 -3.33 2.51
N GLU A 276 24.25 -3.52 3.77
CA GLU A 276 24.30 -4.79 4.47
C GLU A 276 23.89 -4.55 5.93
N CYS A 277 22.70 -5.01 6.31
CA CYS A 277 22.23 -4.96 7.70
C CYS A 277 22.68 -6.20 8.46
N ALA A 278 22.84 -6.08 9.79
CA ALA A 278 23.30 -7.17 10.66
C ALA A 278 22.45 -8.45 10.51
N ASP A 279 21.13 -8.30 10.47
CA ASP A 279 20.18 -9.42 10.34
C ASP A 279 19.69 -9.64 8.90
N GLY A 280 20.37 -9.04 7.91
CA GLY A 280 19.95 -9.01 6.51
C GLY A 280 19.02 -7.83 6.19
N CYS A 281 19.20 -7.23 5.02
CA CYS A 281 18.41 -6.07 4.60
C CYS A 281 16.92 -6.41 4.51
N GLU A 282 16.64 -7.63 4.06
CA GLU A 282 15.32 -8.21 3.83
C GLU A 282 14.47 -8.40 5.10
N LEU A 283 15.10 -8.50 6.28
CA LEU A 283 14.43 -8.68 7.57
C LEU A 283 14.51 -7.45 8.48
N SER A 284 15.35 -6.47 8.12
CA SER A 284 15.65 -5.32 8.97
C SER A 284 14.49 -4.34 9.17
N ASP A 285 13.58 -4.22 8.19
CA ASP A 285 12.61 -3.11 8.08
C ASP A 285 13.25 -1.73 8.31
N ALA A 286 14.56 -1.58 8.04
CA ALA A 286 15.32 -0.38 8.39
C ALA A 286 14.78 0.85 7.65
N GLY A 287 14.65 2.00 8.32
CA GLY A 287 14.22 3.23 7.66
C GLY A 287 13.97 4.37 8.66
N PRO A 288 13.58 5.57 8.17
CA PRO A 288 13.30 6.72 9.01
C PRO A 288 12.23 6.47 10.09
N TRP A 289 11.34 5.51 9.86
CA TRP A 289 10.29 5.13 10.80
C TRP A 289 10.77 4.39 12.05
N HIS A 290 12.05 4.01 12.12
CA HIS A 290 12.69 3.47 13.33
C HIS A 290 13.75 4.42 13.92
N ASP A 291 13.98 5.57 13.30
CA ASP A 291 14.94 6.57 13.78
C ASP A 291 14.25 7.47 14.81
N PRO A 292 14.71 7.55 16.08
CA PRO A 292 14.08 8.38 17.12
C PRO A 292 13.94 9.87 16.77
N GLN A 293 14.72 10.38 15.82
CA GLN A 293 14.61 11.76 15.35
C GLN A 293 13.34 11.98 14.51
N TRP A 294 12.87 10.96 13.78
CA TRP A 294 11.82 11.08 12.76
C TRP A 294 10.59 10.22 13.04
N ALA A 295 10.77 9.12 13.78
CA ALA A 295 9.74 8.19 14.16
C ALA A 295 8.82 8.80 15.22
N LYS A 296 7.52 8.56 15.05
CA LYS A 296 6.50 8.84 16.06
C LYS A 296 5.49 7.69 16.09
N PRO A 297 4.81 7.46 17.23
CA PRO A 297 3.81 6.41 17.31
C PRO A 297 2.71 6.61 16.26
N ALA A 298 2.47 5.57 15.47
CA ALA A 298 1.33 5.51 14.56
C ALA A 298 0.02 5.38 15.35
N TRP A 299 -1.11 5.76 14.73
CA TRP A 299 -2.43 5.71 15.39
C TRP A 299 -2.76 4.30 15.92
N TRP A 300 -2.36 3.25 15.18
CA TRP A 300 -2.63 1.86 15.53
C TRP A 300 -1.74 1.36 16.68
N GLN A 301 -0.52 1.91 16.82
CA GLN A 301 0.36 1.62 17.94
C GLN A 301 -0.18 2.24 19.24
N VAL A 302 -0.70 3.48 19.15
CA VAL A 302 -1.35 4.15 20.28
C VAL A 302 -2.58 3.36 20.71
N LYS A 303 -3.48 3.01 19.77
CA LYS A 303 -4.66 2.19 20.08
C LYS A 303 -4.29 0.83 20.69
N LYS A 304 -3.25 0.16 20.19
CA LYS A 304 -2.79 -1.11 20.76
C LYS A 304 -2.35 -0.95 22.22
N THR A 305 -1.55 0.08 22.49
CA THR A 305 -1.09 0.39 23.86
C THR A 305 -2.26 0.69 24.80
N GLU A 306 -3.25 1.45 24.34
CA GLU A 306 -4.47 1.74 25.10
C GLU A 306 -5.33 0.49 25.37
N GLN A 307 -5.38 -0.46 24.43
CA GLN A 307 -6.08 -1.74 24.61
C GLN A 307 -5.36 -2.64 25.62
N GLU A 308 -4.04 -2.70 25.56
CA GLU A 308 -3.21 -3.48 26.50
C GLU A 308 -3.31 -2.92 27.92
N ALA A 309 -3.31 -1.60 28.10
CA ALA A 309 -3.47 -0.95 29.40
C ALA A 309 -4.86 -1.15 30.04
N LYS A 310 -5.88 -1.54 29.27
CA LYS A 310 -7.24 -1.80 29.77
C LYS A 310 -7.49 -3.25 30.15
N LYS A 311 -6.55 -4.18 29.89
CA LYS A 311 -6.67 -5.56 30.36
C LYS A 311 -6.43 -5.59 31.87
N PRO A 312 -7.35 -6.15 32.69
CA PRO A 312 -7.10 -6.34 34.12
C PRO A 312 -5.81 -7.13 34.31
N GLU A 313 -4.95 -6.67 35.23
CA GLU A 313 -3.84 -7.48 35.72
C GLU A 313 -4.44 -8.71 36.41
N ASP A 314 -4.41 -9.88 35.76
CA ASP A 314 -4.73 -11.12 36.43
C ASP A 314 -3.70 -11.31 37.55
N ILE A 315 -4.18 -11.11 38.79
CA ILE A 315 -3.47 -11.40 40.03
C ILE A 315 -3.01 -12.85 39.95
N ALA A 316 -1.69 -13.05 39.94
CA ALA A 316 -1.09 -14.33 40.18
C ALA A 316 -1.50 -14.83 41.57
N THR A 317 -2.38 -15.83 41.62
CA THR A 317 -2.42 -16.77 42.74
C THR A 317 -1.82 -18.08 42.26
N GLU A 318 -0.59 -18.32 42.72
CA GLU A 318 -0.09 -19.67 42.94
C GLU A 318 -1.11 -20.42 43.81
N ASP A 319 -1.55 -21.58 43.37
CA ASP A 319 -1.73 -22.72 44.25
C ASP A 319 -1.64 -24.02 43.46
N ALA A 320 -0.68 -24.84 43.86
CA ALA A 320 -0.44 -26.18 43.38
C ALA A 320 -1.35 -27.18 44.11
N ALA A 321 -1.99 -28.09 43.37
CA ALA A 321 -2.11 -29.52 43.68
C ALA A 321 -3.13 -30.21 42.76
N GLY A 322 -2.80 -31.43 42.29
CA GLY A 322 -3.82 -32.44 41.99
C GLY A 322 -3.69 -33.14 40.65
N SER A 323 -2.87 -34.19 40.62
CA SER A 323 -2.87 -35.27 39.63
C SER A 323 -4.26 -35.93 39.44
N ALA A 324 -4.67 -36.22 38.20
CA ALA A 324 -5.33 -37.49 37.82
C ALA A 324 -5.60 -37.62 36.29
N SER A 325 -4.91 -38.60 35.69
CA SER A 325 -5.29 -39.53 34.60
C SER A 325 -6.51 -39.31 33.68
N ILE A 326 -6.22 -39.54 32.39
CA ILE A 326 -7.11 -39.77 31.22
C ILE A 326 -8.04 -40.99 31.42
N PRO A 327 -9.25 -40.99 30.82
CA PRO A 327 -9.54 -42.03 29.84
C PRO A 327 -10.02 -41.47 28.49
N ALA A 328 -9.63 -42.17 27.43
CA ALA A 328 -10.06 -41.95 26.07
C ALA A 328 -11.51 -42.40 25.87
N GLU A 329 -12.29 -41.64 25.10
CA GLU A 329 -13.49 -42.16 24.44
C GLU A 329 -13.59 -41.61 23.01
N SER A 330 -13.79 -42.56 22.11
CA SER A 330 -14.12 -42.45 20.69
C SER A 330 -15.48 -41.79 20.47
N GLY A 331 -15.59 -40.91 19.48
CA GLY A 331 -16.86 -40.35 19.04
C GLY A 331 -16.79 -39.80 17.62
N GLU A 332 -17.53 -40.49 16.75
CA GLU A 332 -17.83 -40.28 15.33
C GLU A 332 -17.70 -38.89 14.69
N ALA A 333 -17.32 -38.97 13.41
CA ALA A 333 -17.37 -37.91 12.43
C ALA A 333 -18.80 -37.39 12.20
N ALA A 334 -18.96 -36.07 12.26
CA ALA A 334 -20.08 -35.37 11.66
C ALA A 334 -19.53 -34.36 10.65
N THR A 335 -19.79 -34.65 9.38
CA THR A 335 -19.61 -33.76 8.23
C THR A 335 -20.46 -32.50 8.40
N VAL A 336 -19.85 -31.32 8.26
CA VAL A 336 -20.59 -30.06 8.06
C VAL A 336 -20.13 -29.50 6.71
N GLU A 337 -21.05 -29.50 5.74
CA GLU A 337 -20.90 -28.85 4.45
C GLU A 337 -20.56 -27.37 4.63
N GLY A 338 -19.41 -26.96 4.11
CA GLY A 338 -19.03 -25.57 4.02
C GLY A 338 -19.87 -24.87 2.95
N ALA A 339 -20.77 -23.97 3.37
CA ALA A 339 -21.38 -23.00 2.49
C ALA A 339 -20.30 -22.04 1.96
N ALA A 340 -20.12 -22.02 0.64
CA ALA A 340 -19.27 -21.09 -0.07
C ALA A 340 -19.76 -19.64 0.13
N PRO A 341 -18.88 -18.66 0.43
CA PRO A 341 -19.26 -17.26 0.36
C PRO A 341 -19.41 -16.85 -1.11
N ALA A 342 -20.54 -16.21 -1.39
CA ALA A 342 -20.96 -15.77 -2.71
C ALA A 342 -19.95 -14.83 -3.38
N GLU A 343 -19.69 -15.07 -4.66
CA GLU A 343 -18.90 -14.20 -5.54
C GLU A 343 -19.53 -12.80 -5.60
N ALA A 344 -18.77 -11.79 -5.18
CA ALA A 344 -19.10 -10.40 -5.48
C ALA A 344 -18.99 -10.19 -7.00
N LYS A 345 -20.12 -9.94 -7.66
CA LYS A 345 -20.16 -9.57 -9.08
C LYS A 345 -19.35 -8.28 -9.30
N PRO A 346 -18.54 -8.20 -10.37
CA PRO A 346 -17.88 -6.96 -10.75
C PRO A 346 -18.93 -5.91 -11.13
N ALA A 347 -18.76 -4.69 -10.60
CA ALA A 347 -19.54 -3.53 -11.00
C ALA A 347 -19.22 -3.20 -12.47
N ASP A 348 -20.26 -3.11 -13.30
CA ASP A 348 -20.15 -2.69 -14.70
C ASP A 348 -19.55 -1.28 -14.79
N ALA A 349 -18.47 -1.16 -15.57
CA ALA A 349 -17.94 0.11 -16.00
C ALA A 349 -18.91 0.75 -17.02
N PRO A 350 -19.25 2.05 -16.93
CA PRO A 350 -20.10 2.67 -17.92
C PRO A 350 -19.39 2.75 -19.28
N ALA A 351 -20.07 2.25 -20.31
CA ALA A 351 -19.63 2.27 -21.69
C ALA A 351 -19.40 3.71 -22.17
N ALA A 352 -18.20 3.97 -22.72
CA ALA A 352 -17.92 5.19 -23.45
C ALA A 352 -18.74 5.20 -24.75
N ALA A 353 -19.67 6.16 -24.85
CA ALA A 353 -20.38 6.43 -26.09
C ALA A 353 -19.38 7.03 -27.11
N THR A 354 -19.04 6.26 -28.15
CA THR A 354 -18.35 6.77 -29.34
C THR A 354 -19.38 7.36 -30.30
N ASP A 355 -19.44 8.68 -30.36
CA ASP A 355 -20.15 9.41 -31.42
C ASP A 355 -19.25 9.49 -32.66
N THR A 356 -19.49 8.62 -33.64
CA THR A 356 -18.87 8.69 -34.96
C THR A 356 -19.77 9.48 -35.91
N GLN A 357 -19.55 10.78 -36.03
CA GLN A 357 -19.97 11.52 -37.22
C GLN A 357 -18.83 11.55 -38.24
N LYS A 358 -19.02 10.78 -39.32
CA LYS A 358 -18.24 10.85 -40.56
C LYS A 358 -18.59 12.16 -41.28
N ALA A 359 -17.58 13.01 -41.52
CA ALA A 359 -17.61 13.99 -42.59
C ALA A 359 -17.04 13.37 -43.88
N PRO A 360 -17.63 13.59 -45.07
CA PRO A 360 -17.09 13.10 -46.33
C PRO A 360 -16.00 14.05 -46.85
N VAL A 361 -14.92 13.48 -47.37
CA VAL A 361 -13.88 14.19 -48.14
C VAL A 361 -14.20 13.98 -49.63
N ALA A 362 -14.15 15.08 -50.38
CA ALA A 362 -14.17 15.12 -51.84
C ALA A 362 -12.76 14.93 -52.41
#